data_AF-A0A2H0A1R7-F1
#
_entry.id   AF-A0A2H0A1R7-F1
#
_cell.length_a   1.000
_cell.length_b   1.000
_cell.length_c   1.000
_cell.angle_alpha   90.00
_cell.angle_beta   90.00
_cell.angle_gamma   90.00
#
_symmetry.space_group_name_H-M   'P 1'
#
loop_
_entity.id
_entity.type
_entity.pdbx_description
1 polymer ?
#
loop_
_entity_poly.entity_id
_entity_poly.type
_entity_poly.pdbx_seq_one_letter_code
_entity_poly.pdbx_strand_id
1 'polypeptide(L)'
;METPDYLKPPRAPRLFTSKQTNSSPQFTLCVEVFSSGASDRSTILGTHQEAKSGQDALDSTEPPAMGQTVAAYFEHSDWKEAPGLYNQDYQPAMNVGEQRNWQLTMYTDKPNIDMTVSWGKSLRQVPADIMLSFRKVGETQWQDMRQVSKVEFTSGTRITELEFEIQAERIEKANPIPAAGNTRLLPCYPNPFSAEICIPYELAQDSEVEIKIYNIAGELVRTLNVGMKSAGSYVTNSTAAYWNGCNDEVEKVASGIYFCVFKAGNVTAVRKIGVCR
;
A
#
# COMPACT_ATOMS: atom_id res chain seq x y z
N MET A 1 -17.90 15.92 14.92
CA MET A 1 -17.71 14.48 15.21
C MET A 1 -16.45 14.06 14.47
N GLU A 2 -15.47 13.51 15.16
CA GLU A 2 -14.25 13.00 14.51
C GLU A 2 -14.53 11.66 13.84
N THR A 3 -14.01 11.46 12.63
CA THR A 3 -14.08 10.18 11.92
C THR A 3 -13.38 9.09 12.75
N PRO A 4 -14.03 7.95 13.03
CA PRO A 4 -13.41 6.81 13.71
C PRO A 4 -12.11 6.34 13.05
N ASP A 5 -11.10 5.95 13.84
CA ASP A 5 -9.75 5.66 13.33
C ASP A 5 -9.67 4.48 12.36
N TYR A 6 -10.56 3.49 12.47
CA TYR A 6 -10.64 2.35 11.55
C TYR A 6 -11.26 2.69 10.18
N LEU A 7 -11.85 3.89 10.04
CA LEU A 7 -12.37 4.43 8.78
C LEU A 7 -11.35 5.34 8.09
N LYS A 8 -10.25 5.65 8.77
CA LYS A 8 -9.15 6.43 8.21
C LYS A 8 -8.21 5.49 7.45
N PRO A 9 -7.55 5.97 6.39
CA PRO A 9 -6.46 5.24 5.78
C PRO A 9 -5.38 4.87 6.82
N PRO A 10 -4.71 3.72 6.66
CA PRO A 10 -3.69 3.28 7.60
C PRO A 10 -2.62 4.36 7.74
N ARG A 11 -2.49 4.90 8.95
CA ARG A 11 -1.49 5.93 9.25
C ARG A 11 -0.12 5.31 9.43
N ALA A 12 0.89 5.95 8.85
CA ALA A 12 2.27 5.60 9.11
C ALA A 12 2.58 5.74 10.62
N PRO A 13 3.40 4.84 11.20
CA PRO A 13 3.89 5.03 12.56
C PRO A 13 4.64 6.36 12.64
N ARG A 14 4.35 7.18 13.66
CA ARG A 14 5.12 8.40 13.94
C ARG A 14 6.53 8.00 14.34
N LEU A 15 7.47 8.13 13.41
CA LEU A 15 8.90 7.96 13.68
C LEU A 15 9.48 9.29 14.19
N PHE A 16 10.47 9.20 15.08
CA PHE A 16 11.15 10.36 15.64
C PHE A 16 12.12 10.95 14.61
N THR A 17 12.15 12.28 14.54
CA THR A 17 12.81 13.07 13.50
C THR A 17 14.34 13.05 13.61
N SER A 18 15.01 12.89 12.46
CA SER A 18 16.37 13.41 12.25
C SER A 18 16.53 13.87 10.80
N LYS A 19 17.31 14.94 10.58
CA LYS A 19 17.43 15.63 9.28
C LYS A 19 18.20 14.79 8.23
N GLN A 20 17.55 14.67 7.06
CA GLN A 20 18.05 14.48 5.68
C GLN A 20 18.67 13.13 5.24
N THR A 21 18.16 12.61 4.10
CA THR A 21 18.87 12.55 2.79
C THR A 21 17.90 12.27 1.63
N ASN A 22 18.25 12.81 0.45
CA ASN A 22 17.45 12.89 -0.79
C ASN A 22 16.69 11.61 -1.20
N SER A 23 15.37 11.64 -1.04
CA SER A 23 14.44 10.86 -1.88
C SER A 23 13.69 11.80 -2.79
N SER A 24 13.49 11.37 -4.04
CA SER A 24 12.71 12.14 -5.00
C SER A 24 11.28 12.29 -4.47
N PRO A 25 10.72 13.51 -4.31
CA PRO A 25 9.38 13.73 -3.78
C PRO A 25 8.28 13.43 -4.81
N GLN A 26 8.67 12.81 -5.93
CA GLN A 26 7.88 12.53 -7.12
C GLN A 26 7.80 11.03 -7.33
N PHE A 27 6.64 10.60 -7.81
CA PHE A 27 6.42 9.23 -8.23
C PHE A 27 5.46 9.22 -9.41
N THR A 28 5.43 8.10 -10.12
CA THR A 28 4.47 7.86 -11.20
C THR A 28 3.92 6.46 -11.03
N LEU A 29 2.60 6.35 -11.12
CA LEU A 29 1.85 5.11 -11.06
C LEU A 29 0.95 5.05 -12.29
N CYS A 30 1.09 3.98 -13.08
CA CYS A 30 0.17 3.70 -14.17
C CYS A 30 -0.86 2.69 -13.69
N VAL A 31 -2.13 3.01 -13.95
CA VAL A 31 -3.27 2.11 -13.75
C VAL A 31 -3.69 1.62 -15.13
N GLU A 32 -3.74 0.30 -15.28
CA GLU A 32 -4.15 -0.37 -16.50
C GLU A 32 -5.48 -1.08 -16.26
N VAL A 33 -6.39 -0.98 -17.22
CA VAL A 33 -7.67 -1.69 -17.22
C VAL A 33 -7.73 -2.63 -18.40
N PHE A 34 -8.18 -3.85 -18.17
CA PHE A 34 -8.29 -4.89 -19.17
C PHE A 34 -9.66 -5.52 -19.16
N SER A 35 -10.16 -5.86 -20.34
CA SER A 35 -11.31 -6.74 -20.54
C SER A 35 -11.12 -7.58 -21.80
N SER A 36 -12.06 -8.47 -22.09
CA SER A 36 -12.09 -9.16 -23.37
C SER A 36 -12.26 -8.16 -24.54
N GLY A 37 -11.17 -7.94 -25.27
CA GLY A 37 -11.16 -7.11 -26.49
C GLY A 37 -11.16 -5.60 -26.28
N ALA A 38 -10.94 -5.09 -25.07
CA ALA A 38 -10.65 -3.67 -24.82
C ALA A 38 -9.69 -3.51 -23.64
N SER A 39 -8.82 -2.51 -23.71
CA SER A 39 -7.95 -2.15 -22.60
C SER A 39 -7.61 -0.68 -22.62
N ASP A 40 -7.49 -0.10 -21.44
CA ASP A 40 -6.88 1.20 -21.22
C ASP A 40 -5.56 1.00 -20.47
N ARG A 41 -4.50 1.65 -20.93
CA ARG A 41 -3.16 1.58 -20.32
C ARG A 41 -2.52 2.96 -20.23
N SER A 42 -3.34 4.00 -20.38
CA SER A 42 -2.90 5.38 -20.45
C SER A 42 -3.12 6.14 -19.15
N THR A 43 -3.86 5.56 -18.19
CA THR A 43 -4.18 6.21 -16.94
C THR A 43 -2.98 6.32 -16.03
N ILE A 44 -2.56 7.54 -15.72
CA ILE A 44 -1.37 7.87 -14.95
C ILE A 44 -1.73 8.82 -13.82
N LEU A 45 -1.31 8.48 -12.60
CA LEU A 45 -1.29 9.40 -11.47
C LEU A 45 0.10 9.50 -10.88
N GLY A 46 0.39 10.63 -10.24
CA GLY A 46 1.66 10.78 -9.57
C GLY A 46 1.85 12.13 -8.92
N THR A 47 3.04 12.34 -8.37
CA THR A 47 3.46 13.67 -7.94
C THR A 47 4.67 14.13 -8.72
N HIS A 48 4.75 15.43 -8.98
CA HIS A 48 5.87 16.04 -9.68
C HIS A 48 6.24 17.39 -9.04
N GLN A 49 7.51 17.80 -9.13
CA GLN A 49 7.97 19.07 -8.52
C GLN A 49 7.36 20.30 -9.21
N GLU A 50 7.10 20.20 -10.52
CA GLU A 50 6.52 21.28 -11.33
C GLU A 50 4.99 21.22 -11.41
N ALA A 51 4.38 20.19 -10.83
CA ALA A 51 2.93 20.02 -10.84
C ALA A 51 2.23 21.02 -9.90
N LYS A 52 1.03 21.42 -10.27
CA LYS A 52 0.14 22.34 -9.56
C LYS A 52 -1.07 21.60 -9.03
N SER A 53 -1.80 22.23 -8.11
CA SER A 53 -3.03 21.65 -7.55
C SER A 53 -4.24 21.68 -8.48
N GLY A 54 -4.09 22.17 -9.70
CA GLY A 54 -5.10 22.18 -10.74
C GLY A 54 -4.41 22.11 -12.09
N GLN A 55 -5.18 22.16 -13.17
CA GLN A 55 -4.70 21.86 -14.51
C GLN A 55 -3.37 22.52 -14.87
N ASP A 56 -2.40 21.71 -15.27
CA ASP A 56 -1.14 22.15 -15.83
C ASP A 56 -0.70 21.33 -17.05
N ALA A 57 0.55 21.52 -17.50
CA ALA A 57 1.10 20.89 -18.70
C ALA A 57 1.41 19.39 -18.53
N LEU A 58 1.42 18.90 -17.29
CA LEU A 58 1.59 17.50 -16.93
C LEU A 58 0.25 16.77 -16.85
N ASP A 59 -0.88 17.47 -16.91
CA ASP A 59 -2.19 16.84 -16.98
C ASP A 59 -2.62 16.62 -18.43
N SER A 60 -3.22 15.47 -18.71
CA SER A 60 -3.69 15.11 -20.05
C SER A 60 -5.14 14.69 -19.99
N THR A 61 -5.96 15.26 -20.87
CA THR A 61 -7.39 14.99 -20.93
C THR A 61 -7.65 13.60 -21.48
N GLU A 62 -8.64 12.92 -20.93
CA GLU A 62 -9.14 11.64 -21.43
C GLU A 62 -9.55 11.79 -22.90
N PRO A 63 -8.97 10.99 -23.82
CA PRO A 63 -9.42 10.95 -25.20
C PRO A 63 -10.90 10.55 -25.29
N PRO A 64 -11.64 11.00 -26.31
CA PRO A 64 -13.05 10.63 -26.45
C PRO A 64 -13.21 9.11 -26.58
N ALA A 65 -14.07 8.54 -25.74
CA ALA A 65 -14.40 7.13 -25.78
C ALA A 65 -15.00 6.76 -27.15
N MET A 66 -14.42 5.75 -27.80
CA MET A 66 -15.03 5.07 -28.94
C MET A 66 -15.80 3.87 -28.38
N GLY A 67 -17.11 3.79 -28.65
CA GLY A 67 -18.01 2.81 -28.01
C GLY A 67 -17.50 1.35 -28.04
N GLN A 68 -18.00 0.52 -27.11
CA GLN A 68 -17.38 -0.74 -26.68
C GLN A 68 -16.01 -0.53 -26.01
N THR A 69 -15.96 0.41 -25.07
CA THR A 69 -14.73 0.77 -24.37
C THR A 69 -14.65 0.23 -22.95
N VAL A 70 -13.43 0.23 -22.44
CA VAL A 70 -13.11 0.22 -21.03
C VAL A 70 -12.11 1.34 -20.82
N ALA A 71 -12.38 2.23 -19.87
CA ALA A 71 -11.58 3.42 -19.61
C ALA A 71 -11.39 3.65 -18.12
N ALA A 72 -10.30 4.33 -17.77
CA ALA A 72 -10.04 4.82 -16.42
C ALA A 72 -9.55 6.27 -16.47
N TYR A 73 -10.22 7.14 -15.74
CA TYR A 73 -9.96 8.58 -15.76
C TYR A 73 -10.16 9.23 -14.38
N PHE A 74 -9.59 10.42 -14.23
CA PHE A 74 -9.81 11.32 -13.11
C PHE A 74 -10.81 12.39 -13.54
N GLU A 75 -11.87 12.59 -12.75
CA GLU A 75 -12.85 13.63 -13.00
C GLU A 75 -12.53 14.87 -12.16
N HIS A 76 -12.33 16.01 -12.82
CA HIS A 76 -12.06 17.30 -12.19
C HIS A 76 -13.12 18.32 -12.61
N SER A 77 -14.35 18.12 -12.15
CA SER A 77 -15.44 19.09 -12.38
C SER A 77 -15.26 20.38 -11.55
N ASP A 78 -14.38 20.36 -10.56
CA ASP A 78 -14.03 21.45 -9.66
C ASP A 78 -12.94 22.40 -10.21
N TRP A 79 -12.21 21.99 -11.25
CA TRP A 79 -11.19 22.82 -11.87
C TRP A 79 -11.80 24.00 -12.63
N LYS A 80 -11.49 25.22 -12.19
CA LYS A 80 -12.09 26.45 -12.74
C LYS A 80 -11.78 26.72 -14.20
N GLU A 81 -10.55 26.43 -14.62
CA GLU A 81 -10.06 26.81 -15.96
C GLU A 81 -10.30 25.71 -17.01
N ALA A 82 -10.24 24.45 -16.58
CA ALA A 82 -10.36 23.29 -17.47
C ALA A 82 -11.07 22.14 -16.73
N PRO A 83 -12.40 22.21 -16.54
CA PRO A 83 -13.13 21.09 -15.98
C PRO A 83 -13.24 19.97 -17.02
N GLY A 84 -13.08 18.72 -16.59
CA GLY A 84 -13.18 17.60 -17.53
C GLY A 84 -12.68 16.27 -16.97
N LEU A 85 -12.50 15.34 -17.90
CA LEU A 85 -11.95 14.00 -17.65
C LEU A 85 -10.48 13.97 -18.06
N TYR A 86 -9.64 13.35 -17.25
CA TYR A 86 -8.20 13.30 -17.42
C TYR A 86 -7.70 11.86 -17.34
N ASN A 87 -6.88 11.42 -18.29
CA ASN A 87 -6.15 10.16 -18.14
C ASN A 87 -4.84 10.35 -17.38
N GLN A 88 -4.31 11.57 -17.32
CA GLN A 88 -3.09 11.86 -16.58
C GLN A 88 -3.32 13.00 -15.60
N ASP A 89 -3.06 12.75 -14.32
CA ASP A 89 -3.19 13.71 -13.22
C ASP A 89 -1.91 13.69 -12.35
N TYR A 90 -1.12 14.75 -12.44
CA TYR A 90 0.01 14.97 -11.55
C TYR A 90 -0.31 16.05 -10.51
N GLN A 91 -0.15 15.70 -9.24
CA GLN A 91 -0.28 16.66 -8.14
C GLN A 91 1.08 17.15 -7.65
N PRO A 92 1.16 18.27 -6.90
CA PRO A 92 2.43 18.78 -6.40
C PRO A 92 3.16 17.75 -5.54
N ALA A 93 4.49 17.69 -5.70
CA ALA A 93 5.40 16.95 -4.84
C ALA A 93 5.05 17.07 -3.35
N MET A 94 5.16 15.96 -2.61
CA MET A 94 4.79 15.91 -1.19
C MET A 94 6.00 16.12 -0.28
N ASN A 95 5.83 16.90 0.79
CA ASN A 95 6.74 16.82 1.94
C ASN A 95 6.39 15.61 2.81
N VAL A 96 7.30 15.22 3.71
CA VAL A 96 7.01 14.16 4.69
C VAL A 96 5.78 14.53 5.52
N GLY A 97 4.87 13.57 5.69
CA GLY A 97 3.60 13.72 6.40
C GLY A 97 2.49 14.36 5.57
N GLU A 98 2.79 14.83 4.35
CA GLU A 98 1.76 15.29 3.42
C GLU A 98 1.12 14.13 2.67
N GLN A 99 -0.12 14.37 2.26
CA GLN A 99 -0.94 13.43 1.50
C GLN A 99 -1.43 14.06 0.20
N ARG A 100 -1.72 13.20 -0.78
CA ARG A 100 -2.40 13.52 -2.04
C ARG A 100 -3.48 12.48 -2.28
N ASN A 101 -4.60 12.89 -2.83
CA ASN A 101 -5.75 12.04 -3.07
C ASN A 101 -6.19 12.18 -4.52
N TRP A 102 -6.56 11.06 -5.13
CA TRP A 102 -7.15 10.97 -6.46
C TRP A 102 -8.47 10.23 -6.37
N GLN A 103 -9.46 10.69 -7.14
CA GLN A 103 -10.69 9.95 -7.37
C GLN A 103 -10.60 9.36 -8.78
N LEU A 104 -10.39 8.06 -8.84
CA LEU A 104 -10.28 7.29 -10.08
C LEU A 104 -11.65 6.73 -10.44
N THR A 105 -12.15 7.09 -11.61
CA THR A 105 -13.40 6.55 -12.16
C THR A 105 -13.07 5.54 -13.25
N MET A 106 -13.63 4.36 -13.09
CA MET A 106 -13.57 3.26 -14.05
C MET A 106 -14.89 3.21 -14.80
N TYR A 107 -14.83 3.16 -16.12
CA TYR A 107 -16.00 3.16 -16.99
C TYR A 107 -15.97 1.99 -17.97
N THR A 108 -17.12 1.36 -18.20
CA THR A 108 -17.36 0.53 -19.38
C THR A 108 -18.80 0.60 -19.85
N ASP A 109 -19.00 0.60 -21.16
CA ASP A 109 -20.31 0.43 -21.82
C ASP A 109 -20.56 -1.02 -22.27
N LYS A 110 -19.60 -1.94 -22.04
CA LYS A 110 -19.75 -3.36 -22.34
C LYS A 110 -20.47 -4.07 -21.18
N PRO A 111 -21.62 -4.73 -21.43
CA PRO A 111 -22.34 -5.42 -20.38
C PRO A 111 -21.82 -6.83 -20.13
N ASN A 112 -21.88 -7.29 -18.88
CA ASN A 112 -21.55 -8.65 -18.43
C ASN A 112 -20.15 -9.15 -18.84
N ILE A 113 -19.14 -8.27 -18.78
CA ILE A 113 -17.76 -8.61 -19.06
C ILE A 113 -16.92 -8.59 -17.79
N ASP A 114 -15.98 -9.53 -17.69
CA ASP A 114 -14.95 -9.46 -16.66
C ASP A 114 -13.92 -8.39 -17.02
N MET A 115 -13.60 -7.57 -16.03
CA MET A 115 -12.64 -6.49 -16.08
C MET A 115 -11.59 -6.69 -15.00
N THR A 116 -10.35 -6.33 -15.33
CA THR A 116 -9.24 -6.32 -14.39
C THR A 116 -8.63 -4.93 -14.37
N VAL A 117 -8.55 -4.34 -13.19
CA VAL A 117 -7.77 -3.12 -12.93
C VAL A 117 -6.44 -3.55 -12.33
N SER A 118 -5.30 -3.06 -12.82
CA SER A 118 -3.99 -3.43 -12.31
C SER A 118 -3.02 -2.26 -12.35
N TRP A 119 -2.12 -2.21 -11.38
CA TRP A 119 -1.06 -1.20 -11.29
C TRP A 119 0.30 -1.82 -10.96
N GLY A 120 0.37 -3.15 -10.93
CA GLY A 120 1.52 -3.91 -10.45
C GLY A 120 2.85 -3.62 -11.18
N LYS A 121 2.79 -3.28 -12.47
CA LYS A 121 3.99 -3.00 -13.28
C LYS A 121 4.72 -1.72 -12.85
N SER A 122 3.97 -0.69 -12.46
CA SER A 122 4.53 0.63 -12.11
C SER A 122 4.87 0.76 -10.63
N LEU A 123 4.34 -0.10 -9.75
CA LEU A 123 4.65 -0.08 -8.31
C LEU A 123 6.14 -0.15 -7.99
N ARG A 124 6.94 -0.82 -8.82
CA ARG A 124 8.39 -0.93 -8.62
C ARG A 124 9.11 0.41 -8.74
N GLN A 125 8.52 1.38 -9.44
CA GLN A 125 9.08 2.72 -9.65
C GLN A 125 8.64 3.69 -8.55
N VAL A 126 7.60 3.34 -7.78
CA VAL A 126 7.12 4.17 -6.67
C VAL A 126 8.12 4.08 -5.51
N PRO A 127 8.67 5.22 -5.04
CA PRO A 127 9.62 5.23 -3.92
C PRO A 127 9.06 4.55 -2.67
N ALA A 128 9.93 3.88 -1.91
CA ALA A 128 9.55 3.14 -0.70
C ALA A 128 8.98 4.04 0.42
N ASP A 129 9.23 5.34 0.34
CA ASP A 129 8.71 6.37 1.25
C ASP A 129 7.38 6.98 0.81
N ILE A 130 6.75 6.44 -0.23
CA ILE A 130 5.38 6.79 -0.60
C ILE A 130 4.49 5.61 -0.22
N MET A 131 3.63 5.77 0.78
CA MET A 131 2.57 4.81 1.08
C MET A 131 1.41 5.03 0.10
N LEU A 132 0.96 3.99 -0.59
CA LEU A 132 -0.16 4.05 -1.53
C LEU A 132 -1.28 3.17 -1.02
N SER A 133 -2.43 3.77 -0.75
CA SER A 133 -3.64 3.08 -0.35
C SER A 133 -4.74 3.34 -1.36
N PHE A 134 -5.61 2.37 -1.57
CA PHE A 134 -6.82 2.56 -2.36
C PHE A 134 -8.04 1.97 -1.65
N ARG A 135 -9.22 2.46 -2.00
CA ARG A 135 -10.50 1.83 -1.63
C ARG A 135 -11.53 2.11 -2.71
N LYS A 136 -12.54 1.27 -2.81
CA LYS A 136 -13.72 1.59 -3.61
C LYS A 136 -14.58 2.63 -2.88
N VAL A 137 -15.14 3.60 -3.59
CA VAL A 137 -16.07 4.58 -3.00
C VAL A 137 -17.26 3.85 -2.38
N GLY A 138 -17.60 4.20 -1.14
CA GLY A 138 -18.62 3.53 -0.33
C GLY A 138 -18.08 2.40 0.56
N GLU A 139 -16.86 1.91 0.32
CA GLU A 139 -16.18 1.00 1.23
C GLU A 139 -15.45 1.76 2.34
N THR A 140 -15.36 1.14 3.50
CA THR A 140 -14.76 1.74 4.69
C THR A 140 -13.28 1.39 4.85
N GLN A 141 -12.85 0.26 4.27
CA GLN A 141 -11.50 -0.26 4.44
C GLN A 141 -10.59 0.17 3.29
N TRP A 142 -9.43 0.73 3.66
CA TRP A 142 -8.33 1.01 2.73
C TRP A 142 -7.44 -0.22 2.57
N GLN A 143 -6.98 -0.45 1.36
CA GLN A 143 -6.08 -1.53 0.98
C GLN A 143 -4.74 -0.97 0.50
N ASP A 144 -3.63 -1.62 0.87
CA ASP A 144 -2.29 -1.24 0.40
C ASP A 144 -2.13 -1.69 -1.07
N MET A 145 -1.87 -0.72 -1.95
CA MET A 145 -1.67 -0.96 -3.38
C MET A 145 -0.41 -1.80 -3.68
N ARG A 146 0.50 -1.98 -2.72
CA ARG A 146 1.64 -2.91 -2.86
C ARG A 146 1.30 -4.35 -2.51
N GLN A 147 0.33 -4.58 -1.64
CA GLN A 147 -0.18 -5.92 -1.30
C GLN A 147 -1.17 -6.42 -2.35
N VAL A 148 -2.03 -5.51 -2.82
CA VAL A 148 -3.00 -5.78 -3.87
C VAL A 148 -2.56 -5.04 -5.11
N SER A 149 -2.15 -5.77 -6.14
CA SER A 149 -1.64 -5.19 -7.40
C SER A 149 -2.66 -5.21 -8.55
N LYS A 150 -3.82 -5.83 -8.31
CA LYS A 150 -4.95 -5.90 -9.23
C LYS A 150 -6.25 -6.14 -8.50
N VAL A 151 -7.36 -5.74 -9.12
CA VAL A 151 -8.72 -6.07 -8.68
C VAL A 151 -9.55 -6.49 -9.89
N GLU A 152 -10.43 -7.46 -9.70
CA GLU A 152 -11.27 -8.05 -10.73
C GLU A 152 -12.74 -7.76 -10.42
N PHE A 153 -13.50 -7.41 -11.47
CA PHE A 153 -14.92 -7.08 -11.37
C PHE A 153 -15.65 -7.58 -12.61
N THR A 154 -16.94 -7.86 -12.48
CA THR A 154 -17.82 -8.12 -13.63
C THR A 154 -18.72 -6.91 -13.86
N SER A 155 -18.77 -6.40 -15.08
CA SER A 155 -19.67 -5.30 -15.45
C SER A 155 -21.14 -5.74 -15.39
N GLY A 156 -22.03 -4.80 -15.09
CA GLY A 156 -23.46 -5.04 -15.04
C GLY A 156 -24.10 -5.24 -16.42
N THR A 157 -25.42 -5.25 -16.48
CA THR A 157 -26.19 -5.43 -17.73
C THR A 157 -26.22 -4.18 -18.63
N ARG A 158 -25.59 -3.09 -18.21
CA ARG A 158 -25.54 -1.77 -18.86
C ARG A 158 -24.16 -1.14 -18.60
N ILE A 159 -24.06 0.17 -18.85
CA ILE A 159 -22.92 0.99 -18.42
C ILE A 159 -22.62 0.71 -16.94
N THR A 160 -21.35 0.45 -16.66
CA THR A 160 -20.84 0.25 -15.31
C THR A 160 -19.81 1.32 -15.03
N GLU A 161 -20.04 2.08 -13.95
CA GLU A 161 -19.09 3.02 -13.40
C GLU A 161 -18.70 2.56 -11.99
N LEU A 162 -17.39 2.51 -11.73
CA LEU A 162 -16.83 2.17 -10.42
C LEU A 162 -15.86 3.26 -10.03
N GLU A 163 -16.08 3.86 -8.87
CA GLU A 163 -15.20 4.90 -8.34
C GLU A 163 -14.28 4.34 -7.26
N PHE A 164 -13.03 4.78 -7.28
CA PHE A 164 -12.00 4.45 -6.32
C PHE A 164 -11.37 5.72 -5.77
N GLU A 165 -11.09 5.72 -4.48
CA GLU A 165 -10.21 6.71 -3.88
C GLU A 165 -8.82 6.11 -3.78
N ILE A 166 -7.82 6.85 -4.27
CA ILE A 166 -6.40 6.52 -4.13
C ILE A 166 -5.77 7.60 -3.27
N GLN A 167 -5.05 7.20 -2.23
CA GLN A 167 -4.32 8.10 -1.36
C GLN A 167 -2.83 7.76 -1.41
N ALA A 168 -2.02 8.78 -1.64
CA ALA A 168 -0.59 8.73 -1.40
C ALA A 168 -0.26 9.53 -0.12
N GLU A 169 0.56 8.95 0.75
CA GLU A 169 1.17 9.65 1.87
C GLU A 169 2.69 9.53 1.75
N ARG A 170 3.40 10.65 1.81
CA ARG A 170 4.86 10.58 1.93
C ARG A 170 5.23 10.34 3.38
N ILE A 171 5.76 9.16 3.64
CA ILE A 171 6.24 8.77 4.96
C ILE A 171 7.69 9.21 5.12
N GLU A 172 8.09 9.46 6.35
CA GLU A 172 9.49 9.75 6.65
C GLU A 172 10.30 8.48 6.31
N LYS A 173 11.29 8.59 5.41
CA LYS A 173 12.24 7.48 5.23
C LYS A 173 12.85 7.21 6.60
N ALA A 174 12.70 5.98 7.09
CA ALA A 174 13.55 5.52 8.15
C ALA A 174 14.99 5.58 7.62
N ASN A 175 15.73 6.63 7.96
CA ASN A 175 17.18 6.48 8.02
C ASN A 175 17.43 5.30 8.98
N PRO A 176 18.37 4.39 8.68
CA PRO A 176 18.89 3.53 9.73
C PRO A 176 19.35 4.47 10.85
N ILE A 177 18.63 4.45 11.97
CA ILE A 177 18.94 5.26 13.14
C ILE A 177 20.39 4.89 13.49
N PRO A 178 21.33 5.84 13.58
CA PRO A 178 22.62 5.56 14.17
C PRO A 178 22.39 5.00 15.57
N ALA A 179 22.91 3.80 15.84
CA ALA A 179 22.87 3.00 17.07
C ALA A 179 22.69 3.77 18.39
N ALA A 180 21.48 4.28 18.65
CA ALA A 180 21.09 4.92 19.90
C ALA A 180 19.72 4.45 20.41
N GLY A 181 19.15 3.42 19.79
CA GLY A 181 17.91 2.76 20.21
C GLY A 181 18.18 1.34 20.74
N ASN A 182 17.32 0.84 21.64
CA ASN A 182 17.36 -0.54 22.10
C ASN A 182 16.85 -1.48 21.00
N THR A 183 17.46 -2.67 20.87
CA THR A 183 16.89 -3.74 20.06
C THR A 183 15.52 -4.12 20.62
N ARG A 184 14.46 -4.07 19.80
CA ARG A 184 13.09 -4.34 20.25
C ARG A 184 12.15 -4.84 19.15
N LEU A 185 11.18 -5.66 19.55
CA LEU A 185 10.06 -6.07 18.73
C LEU A 185 8.89 -5.09 18.89
N LEU A 186 8.47 -4.48 17.79
CA LEU A 186 7.38 -3.51 17.74
C LEU A 186 6.02 -4.25 17.59
N PRO A 187 4.89 -3.54 17.72
CA PRO A 187 3.57 -4.16 17.54
C PRO A 187 3.38 -4.71 16.11
N CYS A 188 3.01 -5.99 16.01
CA CYS A 188 2.68 -6.62 14.73
C CYS A 188 1.37 -6.06 14.17
N TYR A 189 1.29 -5.84 12.86
CA TYR A 189 0.12 -5.23 12.22
C TYR A 189 -0.17 -5.81 10.81
N PRO A 190 -1.45 -5.89 10.40
CA PRO A 190 -2.64 -5.77 11.25
C PRO A 190 -2.70 -6.93 12.26
N ASN A 191 -3.28 -6.70 13.45
CA ASN A 191 -3.46 -7.75 14.46
C ASN A 191 -4.80 -7.54 15.20
N PRO A 192 -5.80 -8.42 15.03
CA PRO A 192 -5.75 -9.69 14.27
C PRO A 192 -5.58 -9.50 12.75
N PHE A 193 -5.08 -10.54 12.06
CA PHE A 193 -4.90 -10.54 10.60
C PHE A 193 -5.69 -11.66 9.91
N SER A 194 -6.02 -11.46 8.63
CA SER A 194 -6.75 -12.43 7.80
C SER A 194 -5.92 -13.06 6.67
N ALA A 195 -5.01 -12.30 6.07
CA ALA A 195 -4.12 -12.76 5.01
C ALA A 195 -2.67 -12.87 5.48
N GLU A 196 -2.07 -11.73 5.86
CA GLU A 196 -0.68 -11.65 6.32
C GLU A 196 -0.53 -10.62 7.44
N ILE A 197 0.59 -10.73 8.16
CA ILE A 197 0.96 -9.82 9.23
C ILE A 197 2.41 -9.36 9.07
N CYS A 198 2.63 -8.05 9.24
CA CYS A 198 3.93 -7.43 9.37
C CYS A 198 4.45 -7.58 10.80
N ILE A 199 5.72 -7.95 10.93
CA ILE A 199 6.44 -8.12 12.19
C ILE A 199 7.60 -7.11 12.22
N PRO A 200 7.31 -5.86 12.64
CA PRO A 200 8.31 -4.78 12.67
C PRO A 200 9.25 -4.90 13.87
N TYR A 201 10.53 -4.58 13.68
CA TYR A 201 11.54 -4.60 14.73
C TYR A 201 12.62 -3.53 14.54
N GLU A 202 13.37 -3.23 15.60
CA GLU A 202 14.52 -2.33 15.58
C GLU A 202 15.74 -3.06 16.14
N LEU A 203 16.91 -2.78 15.56
CA LEU A 203 18.20 -3.34 15.96
C LEU A 203 19.15 -2.23 16.41
N ALA A 204 19.66 -2.33 17.63
CA ALA A 204 20.67 -1.43 18.18
C ALA A 204 22.05 -1.61 17.53
N GLN A 205 22.34 -2.84 17.11
CA GLN A 205 23.61 -3.27 16.53
C GLN A 205 23.35 -4.35 15.48
N ASP A 206 24.30 -4.55 14.57
CA ASP A 206 24.29 -5.64 13.61
C ASP A 206 24.03 -6.97 14.33
N SER A 207 22.97 -7.68 13.94
CA SER A 207 22.48 -8.87 14.63
C SER A 207 21.89 -9.86 13.65
N GLU A 208 22.09 -11.14 13.95
CA GLU A 208 21.31 -12.21 13.33
C GLU A 208 19.89 -12.20 13.91
N VAL A 209 18.91 -12.08 13.02
CA VAL A 209 17.48 -12.05 13.38
C VAL A 209 16.84 -13.39 13.07
N GLU A 210 16.23 -13.98 14.10
CA GLU A 210 15.39 -15.18 14.01
C GLU A 210 14.00 -14.86 14.55
N ILE A 211 12.96 -15.21 13.80
CA ILE A 211 11.58 -15.11 14.26
C ILE A 211 10.93 -16.48 14.18
N LYS A 212 10.32 -16.91 15.28
CA LYS A 212 9.60 -18.17 15.40
C LYS A 212 8.16 -17.90 15.82
N ILE A 213 7.23 -18.59 15.18
CA ILE A 213 5.80 -18.50 15.48
C ILE A 213 5.38 -19.79 16.18
N TYR A 214 4.68 -19.66 17.30
CA TYR A 214 4.18 -20.78 18.10
C TYR A 214 2.65 -20.70 18.24
N ASN A 215 1.99 -21.84 18.36
CA ASN A 215 0.58 -21.90 18.74
C ASN A 215 0.40 -21.81 20.28
N ILE A 216 -0.85 -21.84 20.75
CA ILE A 216 -1.14 -21.80 22.19
C ILE A 216 -0.61 -23.01 22.98
N ALA A 217 -0.37 -24.14 22.33
CA ALA A 217 0.20 -25.33 22.93
C ALA A 217 1.74 -25.26 23.04
N GLY A 218 2.36 -24.21 22.50
CA GLY A 218 3.81 -24.04 22.48
C GLY A 218 4.50 -24.81 21.35
N GLU A 219 3.74 -25.33 20.38
CA GLU A 219 4.29 -26.02 19.22
C GLU A 219 4.78 -25.00 18.21
N LEU A 220 5.96 -25.27 17.62
CA LEU A 220 6.53 -24.42 16.57
C LEU A 220 5.72 -24.58 15.28
N VAL A 221 5.19 -23.46 14.81
CA VAL A 221 4.34 -23.39 13.61
C VAL A 221 5.14 -22.99 12.39
N ARG A 222 5.99 -21.96 12.53
CA ARG A 222 6.76 -21.38 11.42
C ARG A 222 8.08 -20.81 11.92
N THR A 223 9.13 -21.00 11.15
CA THR A 223 10.38 -20.24 11.31
C THR A 223 10.56 -19.25 10.16
N LEU A 224 10.83 -17.99 10.48
CA LEU A 224 11.17 -16.94 9.53
C LEU A 224 12.66 -16.63 9.70
N ASN A 225 13.48 -17.19 8.81
CA ASN A 225 14.92 -16.97 8.78
C ASN A 225 15.23 -15.63 8.12
N VAL A 226 15.28 -14.57 8.92
CA VAL A 226 15.57 -13.20 8.46
C VAL A 226 17.07 -13.00 8.21
N GLY A 227 17.92 -13.66 8.98
CA GLY A 227 19.38 -13.68 8.82
C GLY A 227 20.07 -12.43 9.39
N MET A 228 21.32 -12.21 8.98
CA MET A 228 22.11 -11.07 9.43
C MET A 228 21.55 -9.74 8.92
N LYS A 229 21.31 -8.80 9.84
CA LYS A 229 20.76 -7.47 9.56
C LYS A 229 21.60 -6.43 10.28
N SER A 230 21.92 -5.34 9.59
CA SER A 230 22.66 -4.22 10.20
C SER A 230 21.80 -3.47 11.24
N ALA A 231 22.45 -2.69 12.11
CA ALA A 231 21.75 -1.79 13.02
C ALA A 231 20.79 -0.88 12.23
N GLY A 232 19.55 -0.73 12.71
CA GLY A 232 18.53 0.04 12.00
C GLY A 232 17.09 -0.31 12.38
N SER A 233 16.16 0.39 11.74
CA SER A 233 14.72 0.21 11.94
C SER A 233 14.12 -0.55 10.76
N TYR A 234 13.40 -1.63 11.06
CA TYR A 234 12.78 -2.55 10.09
C TYR A 234 11.28 -2.55 10.29
N VAL A 235 10.61 -1.49 9.82
CA VAL A 235 9.21 -1.20 10.14
C VAL A 235 8.29 -1.15 8.92
N THR A 236 8.85 -1.25 7.73
CA THR A 236 8.13 -1.14 6.45
C THR A 236 8.06 -2.47 5.70
N ASN A 237 7.18 -2.55 4.70
CA ASN A 237 6.97 -3.71 3.82
C ASN A 237 8.20 -4.24 3.08
N SER A 238 9.22 -3.41 2.87
CA SER A 238 10.48 -3.85 2.26
C SER A 238 11.56 -4.28 3.25
N THR A 239 11.37 -4.03 4.55
CA THR A 239 12.43 -4.17 5.56
C THR A 239 12.04 -5.10 6.71
N ALA A 240 10.79 -5.10 7.14
CA ALA A 240 10.28 -5.94 8.22
C ALA A 240 10.16 -7.42 7.82
N ALA A 241 9.89 -8.27 8.80
CA ALA A 241 9.57 -9.68 8.55
C ALA A 241 8.06 -9.87 8.35
N TYR A 242 7.69 -10.91 7.60
CA TYR A 242 6.31 -11.19 7.23
C TYR A 242 5.91 -12.63 7.54
N TRP A 243 4.67 -12.79 7.99
CA TRP A 243 4.04 -14.09 8.10
C TRP A 243 2.69 -14.09 7.39
N ASN A 244 2.52 -15.03 6.45
CA ASN A 244 1.30 -15.23 5.68
C ASN A 244 0.27 -16.17 6.36
N GLY A 245 0.48 -16.47 7.64
CA GLY A 245 -0.36 -17.41 8.38
C GLY A 245 -0.25 -18.87 7.90
N CYS A 246 0.85 -19.26 7.26
CA CYS A 246 1.13 -20.66 6.94
C CYS A 246 2.13 -21.28 7.93
N ASN A 247 2.04 -22.59 8.14
CA ASN A 247 3.08 -23.36 8.82
C ASN A 247 4.29 -23.62 7.89
N ASP A 248 5.31 -24.36 8.35
CA ASP A 248 6.46 -24.73 7.53
C ASP A 248 6.11 -25.66 6.35
N GLU A 249 5.00 -26.39 6.43
CA GLU A 249 4.44 -27.23 5.35
C GLU A 249 3.60 -26.44 4.33
N VAL A 250 3.60 -25.09 4.44
CA VAL A 250 2.85 -24.15 3.58
C VAL A 250 1.33 -24.23 3.77
N GLU A 251 0.86 -24.96 4.78
CA GLU A 251 -0.55 -25.08 5.11
C GLU A 251 -1.05 -23.91 5.96
N LYS A 252 -2.28 -23.49 5.67
CA LYS A 252 -2.97 -22.40 6.37
C LYS A 252 -3.33 -22.80 7.80
N VAL A 253 -2.83 -22.05 8.80
CA VAL A 253 -3.06 -22.35 10.24
C VAL A 253 -4.47 -21.97 10.73
N ALA A 254 -5.07 -22.68 11.68
CA ALA A 254 -6.43 -22.35 12.14
C ALA A 254 -6.55 -20.93 12.73
N SER A 255 -7.75 -20.33 12.67
CA SER A 255 -8.04 -19.10 13.40
C SER A 255 -7.80 -19.29 14.90
N GLY A 256 -7.21 -18.29 15.55
CA GLY A 256 -6.82 -18.43 16.95
C GLY A 256 -5.68 -17.51 17.37
N ILE A 257 -5.10 -17.82 18.52
CA ILE A 257 -4.00 -17.05 19.10
C ILE A 257 -2.67 -17.76 18.82
N TYR A 258 -1.67 -16.97 18.43
CA TYR A 258 -0.31 -17.40 18.19
C TYR A 258 0.66 -16.47 18.90
N PHE A 259 1.89 -16.91 19.09
CA PHE A 259 2.96 -16.15 19.71
C PHE A 259 4.14 -16.03 18.76
N CYS A 260 4.51 -14.79 18.45
CA CYS A 260 5.73 -14.47 17.71
C CYS A 260 6.86 -14.24 18.69
N VAL A 261 7.88 -15.08 18.62
CA VAL A 261 9.13 -14.98 19.37
C VAL A 261 10.19 -14.41 18.43
N PHE A 262 10.67 -13.22 18.75
CA PHE A 262 11.75 -12.53 18.05
C PHE A 262 13.04 -12.68 18.86
N LYS A 263 14.12 -13.04 18.17
CA LYS A 263 15.47 -13.08 18.73
C LYS A 263 16.43 -12.31 17.84
N ALA A 264 17.17 -11.39 18.45
CA ALA A 264 18.25 -10.65 17.79
C ALA A 264 19.40 -10.40 18.78
N GLY A 265 20.55 -11.03 18.54
CA GLY A 265 21.66 -11.04 19.48
C GLY A 265 21.22 -11.55 20.86
N ASN A 266 21.40 -10.71 21.90
CA ASN A 266 21.03 -11.04 23.28
C ASN A 266 19.58 -10.67 23.64
N VAL A 267 18.82 -10.07 22.72
CA VAL A 267 17.43 -9.66 22.98
C VAL A 267 16.47 -10.73 22.49
N THR A 268 15.56 -11.14 23.36
CA THR A 268 14.40 -11.97 23.02
C THR A 268 13.13 -11.22 23.41
N ALA A 269 12.16 -11.16 22.52
CA ALA A 269 10.87 -10.50 22.74
C ALA A 269 9.72 -11.36 22.21
N VAL A 270 8.56 -11.27 22.84
CA VAL A 270 7.37 -12.05 22.48
C VAL A 270 6.18 -11.14 22.23
N ARG A 271 5.42 -11.41 21.17
CA ARG A 271 4.14 -10.74 20.86
C ARG A 271 3.04 -11.74 20.58
N LYS A 272 1.84 -11.43 21.06
CA LYS A 272 0.61 -12.16 20.73
C LYS A 272 0.11 -11.75 19.35
N ILE A 273 -0.27 -12.72 18.53
CA ILE A 273 -0.86 -12.54 17.20
C ILE A 273 -2.22 -13.24 17.17
N GLY A 274 -3.24 -12.59 16.63
CA GLY A 274 -4.54 -13.16 16.34
C GLY A 274 -4.69 -13.46 14.85
N VAL A 275 -5.14 -14.67 14.51
CA VAL A 275 -5.49 -15.09 13.15
C VAL A 275 -7.02 -15.17 13.05
N CYS A 276 -7.61 -14.52 12.05
CA CYS A 276 -9.04 -14.56 11.75
C CYS A 276 -9.25 -15.02 10.30
N ARG A 277 -9.90 -16.17 10.08
CA ARG A 277 -10.17 -16.72 8.75
C ARG A 277 -11.66 -16.99 8.58
#